data_AF-A0A7V7MTP0-F1
#
_entry.id   AF-A0A7V7MTP0-F1
#
_cell.length_a   1.000
_cell.length_b   1.000
_cell.length_c   1.000
_cell.angle_alpha   90.00
_cell.angle_beta   90.00
_cell.angle_gamma   90.00
#
_symmetry.space_group_name_H-M   'P 1'
#
loop_
_entity.id
_entity.type
_entity.pdbx_description
1 polymer ?
#
loop_
_entity_poly.entity_id
_entity_poly.type
_entity_poly.pdbx_seq_one_letter_code
_entity_poly.pdbx_strand_id
1 'polypeptide(L)'
;MHQYAAPGDRQWRELTLELPPYPDPARLRGGELVITGAQLTYQLDVDSIRVDADEVVRYAIVITSSTGARNVFYEGIRCQTAEYKSYAYGSQGKWSAAVYPRWQSIGQIGSSSHRRELFLYYFCNEYHRPVTRDQVLARLINPYRIEGGRP
;
A
#
# COMPACT_ATOMS: atom_id res chain seq x y z
N MET A 1 -38.65 21.14 16.96
CA MET A 1 -37.88 20.48 15.88
C MET A 1 -36.46 21.00 15.96
N HIS A 2 -35.52 20.23 16.50
CA HIS A 2 -34.09 20.55 16.44
C HIS A 2 -33.40 19.40 15.74
N GLN A 3 -32.95 19.67 14.52
CA GLN A 3 -32.22 18.71 13.70
C GLN A 3 -30.76 18.78 14.12
N TYR A 4 -30.29 17.75 14.81
CA TYR A 4 -28.86 17.58 15.08
C TYR A 4 -28.21 17.05 13.80
N ALA A 5 -27.37 17.86 13.16
CA ALA A 5 -26.47 17.36 12.11
C ALA A 5 -25.40 16.47 12.76
N ALA A 6 -25.30 15.22 12.32
CA ALA A 6 -24.26 14.31 12.78
C ALA A 6 -22.87 14.83 12.32
N PRO A 7 -21.83 14.82 13.16
CA PRO A 7 -20.49 15.16 12.73
C PRO A 7 -19.93 14.00 11.89
N GLY A 8 -19.95 14.12 10.57
CA GLY A 8 -19.44 13.06 9.69
C GLY A 8 -19.41 13.32 8.18
N ASP A 9 -20.02 14.39 7.67
CA ASP A 9 -20.20 14.56 6.21
C ASP A 9 -19.07 15.32 5.50
N ARG A 10 -17.81 14.93 5.74
CA ARG A 10 -16.77 15.25 4.75
C ARG A 10 -16.80 14.11 3.73
N GLN A 11 -17.59 14.26 2.66
CA GLN A 11 -17.61 13.29 1.54
C GLN A 11 -16.17 13.08 1.08
N TRP A 12 -15.60 11.92 1.41
CA TRP A 12 -14.27 11.56 1.00
C TRP A 12 -14.22 11.56 -0.53
N ARG A 13 -13.21 12.21 -1.11
CA ARG A 13 -12.96 12.23 -2.54
C ARG A 13 -11.49 11.96 -2.81
N GLU A 14 -11.26 10.95 -3.64
CA GLU A 14 -9.94 10.58 -4.12
C GLU A 14 -9.31 11.70 -4.94
N LEU A 15 -8.02 11.94 -4.74
CA LEU A 15 -7.26 12.89 -5.54
C LEU A 15 -6.94 12.34 -6.93
N THR A 16 -6.74 13.27 -7.88
CA THR A 16 -6.20 12.94 -9.21
C THR A 16 -4.78 12.39 -9.06
N LEU A 17 -4.52 11.27 -9.74
CA LEU A 17 -3.32 10.47 -9.58
C LEU A 17 -2.27 10.84 -10.64
N GLU A 18 -1.05 11.11 -10.20
CA GLU A 18 0.14 11.11 -11.06
C GLU A 18 0.93 9.82 -10.81
N LEU A 19 1.28 9.09 -11.88
CA LEU A 19 2.06 7.86 -11.75
C LEU A 19 3.52 8.22 -11.40
N PRO A 20 4.14 7.52 -10.43
CA PRO A 20 5.54 7.72 -10.10
C PRO A 20 6.43 7.26 -11.25
N PRO A 21 7.72 7.63 -11.26
CA PRO A 21 8.72 6.95 -12.06
C PRO A 21 8.61 5.42 -11.90
N TYR A 22 8.91 4.68 -12.96
CA TYR A 22 8.90 3.22 -12.88
C TYR A 22 9.97 2.75 -11.88
N PRO A 23 9.68 1.76 -11.00
CA PRO A 23 10.62 1.31 -9.99
C PRO A 23 11.94 0.83 -10.58
N ASP A 24 13.05 1.45 -10.16
CA ASP A 24 14.40 1.02 -10.50
C ASP A 24 14.78 -0.18 -9.61
N PRO A 25 15.01 -1.38 -10.18
CA PRO A 25 15.38 -2.55 -9.40
C PRO A 25 16.62 -2.34 -8.52
N ALA A 26 17.55 -1.48 -8.93
CA ALA A 26 18.76 -1.19 -8.16
C ALA A 26 18.48 -0.39 -6.87
N ARG A 27 17.31 0.27 -6.79
CA ARG A 27 16.91 1.18 -5.71
C ARG A 27 15.85 0.60 -4.77
N LEU A 28 15.43 -0.64 -4.98
CA LEU A 28 14.44 -1.31 -4.13
C LEU A 28 14.98 -1.76 -2.75
N ARG A 29 16.25 -1.46 -2.45
CA ARG A 29 16.89 -1.85 -1.20
C ARG A 29 16.22 -1.15 0.00
N GLY A 30 15.90 -1.92 1.04
CA GLY A 30 15.24 -1.41 2.24
C GLY A 30 13.71 -1.34 2.12
N GLY A 31 13.15 -1.74 0.99
CA GLY A 31 11.71 -1.90 0.77
C GLY A 31 11.23 -3.34 0.91
N GLU A 32 12.10 -4.29 1.30
CA GLU A 32 11.74 -5.70 1.43
C GLU A 32 10.64 -5.92 2.48
N LEU A 33 9.54 -6.55 2.06
CA LEU A 33 8.55 -7.07 2.99
C LEU A 33 8.92 -8.51 3.34
N VAL A 34 9.21 -8.75 4.60
CA VAL A 34 9.29 -10.12 5.11
C VAL A 34 7.86 -10.63 5.20
N ILE A 35 7.49 -11.73 4.55
CA ILE A 35 6.17 -12.36 4.71
C ILE A 35 6.39 -13.85 4.98
N THR A 36 6.00 -14.31 6.18
CA THR A 36 6.21 -15.69 6.61
C THR A 36 5.53 -16.69 5.67
N GLY A 37 6.29 -17.68 5.20
CA GLY A 37 5.77 -18.74 4.31
C GLY A 37 5.54 -18.31 2.85
N ALA A 38 5.93 -17.09 2.46
CA ALA A 38 5.79 -16.65 1.09
C ALA A 38 6.79 -17.33 0.14
N GLN A 39 6.31 -17.75 -1.03
CA GLN A 39 7.13 -18.22 -2.15
C GLN A 39 7.56 -17.08 -3.11
N LEU A 40 7.08 -15.86 -2.84
CA LEU A 40 7.33 -14.66 -3.64
C LEU A 40 8.13 -13.66 -2.80
N THR A 41 9.01 -12.93 -3.45
CA THR A 41 9.72 -11.78 -2.86
C THR A 41 8.91 -10.52 -3.14
N TYR A 42 8.73 -9.68 -2.12
CA TYR A 42 7.99 -8.43 -2.20
C TYR A 42 8.90 -7.26 -1.83
N GLN A 43 8.96 -6.26 -2.69
CA GLN A 43 9.77 -5.06 -2.48
C GLN A 43 8.96 -3.81 -2.80
N LEU A 44 8.84 -2.91 -1.83
CA LEU A 44 8.31 -1.58 -2.05
C LEU A 44 9.35 -0.68 -2.71
N ASP A 45 8.89 0.16 -3.63
CA ASP A 45 9.66 1.34 -4.05
C ASP A 45 9.43 2.45 -3.03
N VAL A 46 10.39 2.66 -2.13
CA VAL A 46 10.28 3.61 -1.01
C VAL A 46 10.12 5.07 -1.46
N ASP A 47 10.59 5.40 -2.67
CA ASP A 47 10.47 6.76 -3.23
C ASP A 47 9.07 7.03 -3.79
N SER A 48 8.35 5.96 -4.16
CA SER A 48 6.96 6.04 -4.61
C SER A 48 5.95 6.21 -3.48
N ILE A 49 6.35 5.96 -2.21
CA ILE A 49 5.44 5.98 -1.07
C ILE A 49 4.98 7.41 -0.79
N ARG A 50 3.66 7.62 -0.87
CA ARG A 50 2.99 8.89 -0.57
C ARG A 50 1.81 8.65 0.38
N VAL A 51 1.61 9.58 1.29
CA VAL A 51 0.45 9.64 2.17
C VAL A 51 -0.20 10.98 1.90
N ASP A 52 -1.30 10.96 1.16
CA ASP A 52 -1.92 12.17 0.65
C ASP A 52 -3.06 12.67 1.56
N ALA A 53 -3.56 13.87 1.28
CA ALA A 53 -4.63 14.50 2.06
C ALA A 53 -5.97 13.74 2.02
N ASP A 54 -6.14 12.81 1.09
CA ASP A 54 -7.28 11.89 1.03
C ASP A 54 -7.06 10.61 1.86
N GLU A 55 -6.02 10.56 2.69
CA GLU A 55 -5.73 9.47 3.63
C GLU A 55 -5.48 8.11 2.96
N VAL A 56 -5.15 8.13 1.67
CA VAL A 56 -4.70 6.97 0.92
C VAL A 56 -3.18 6.89 1.00
N VAL A 57 -2.66 5.71 1.36
CA VAL A 57 -1.23 5.41 1.22
C VAL A 57 -1.00 4.84 -0.17
N ARG A 58 -0.33 5.60 -1.05
CA ARG A 58 0.00 5.20 -2.42
C ARG A 58 1.42 4.69 -2.50
N TYR A 59 1.65 3.60 -3.23
CA TYR A 59 2.94 2.94 -3.30
C TYR A 59 3.06 2.08 -4.57
N ALA A 60 4.28 1.93 -5.06
CA ALA A 60 4.63 0.90 -6.02
C ALA A 60 5.25 -0.30 -5.30
N ILE A 61 4.86 -1.50 -5.73
CA ILE A 61 5.39 -2.77 -5.21
C ILE A 61 5.82 -3.65 -6.37
N VAL A 62 6.98 -4.28 -6.21
CA VAL A 62 7.53 -5.30 -7.09
C VAL A 62 7.39 -6.65 -6.42
N ILE A 63 6.74 -7.59 -7.10
CA ILE A 63 6.56 -8.97 -6.66
C ILE A 63 7.32 -9.87 -7.62
N THR A 64 8.24 -10.66 -7.09
CA THR A 64 9.12 -11.53 -7.88
C THR A 64 8.90 -12.99 -7.50
N SER A 65 8.66 -13.86 -8.47
CA SER A 65 8.59 -15.31 -8.25
C SER A 65 9.97 -15.94 -8.12
N SER A 66 10.03 -17.16 -7.58
CA SER A 66 11.25 -17.97 -7.55
C SER A 66 11.83 -18.26 -8.95
N THR A 67 10.99 -18.24 -9.98
CA THR A 67 11.38 -18.39 -11.40
C THR A 67 11.80 -17.08 -12.07
N GLY A 68 11.78 -15.96 -11.34
CA GLY A 68 12.20 -14.64 -11.84
C GLY A 68 11.11 -13.84 -12.55
N ALA A 69 9.86 -14.31 -12.59
CA ALA A 69 8.75 -13.52 -13.12
C ALA A 69 8.46 -12.33 -12.19
N ARG A 70 8.38 -11.13 -12.76
CA ARG A 70 8.17 -9.88 -12.00
C ARG A 70 6.84 -9.25 -12.36
N ASN A 71 6.04 -8.99 -11.33
CA ASN A 71 4.83 -8.19 -11.43
C ASN A 71 5.05 -6.89 -10.67
N VAL A 72 4.69 -5.76 -11.28
CA VAL A 72 4.81 -4.45 -10.66
C VAL A 72 3.43 -3.82 -10.59
N PHE A 73 3.07 -3.29 -9.43
CA PHE A 73 1.77 -2.65 -9.20
C PHE A 73 2.00 -1.26 -8.62
N TYR A 74 1.23 -0.29 -9.08
CA TYR A 74 1.05 0.96 -8.36
C TYR A 74 -0.34 0.96 -7.75
N GLU A 75 -0.40 1.03 -6.42
CA GLU A 75 -1.62 0.80 -5.65
C GLU A 75 -1.84 1.87 -4.58
N GLY A 76 -3.05 1.90 -4.04
CA GLY A 76 -3.41 2.68 -2.87
C GLY A 76 -4.07 1.79 -1.83
N ILE A 77 -3.78 2.04 -0.55
CA ILE A 77 -4.49 1.45 0.59
C ILE A 77 -5.23 2.55 1.36
N ARG A 78 -6.51 2.30 1.66
CA ARG A 78 -7.35 3.12 2.53
C ARG A 78 -7.46 2.45 3.89
N CYS A 79 -6.82 3.04 4.88
CA CYS A 79 -6.84 2.49 6.24
C CYS A 79 -8.25 2.46 6.84
N GLN A 80 -9.06 3.50 6.60
CA GLN A 80 -10.39 3.63 7.21
C GLN A 80 -11.35 2.50 6.83
N THR A 81 -11.24 1.98 5.60
CA THR A 81 -12.16 0.96 5.06
C THR A 81 -11.50 -0.40 4.86
N ALA A 82 -10.20 -0.53 5.14
CA ALA A 82 -9.41 -1.73 4.84
C ALA A 82 -9.54 -2.18 3.37
N GLU A 83 -9.43 -1.22 2.46
CA GLU A 83 -9.53 -1.44 1.01
C GLU A 83 -8.23 -1.09 0.31
N TYR A 84 -8.00 -1.73 -0.83
CA TYR A 84 -6.95 -1.38 -1.77
C TYR A 84 -7.52 -1.09 -3.15
N LYS A 85 -6.74 -0.38 -3.97
CA LYS A 85 -7.04 -0.15 -5.38
C LYS A 85 -5.73 -0.22 -6.16
N SER A 86 -5.71 -0.98 -7.26
CA SER A 86 -4.60 -0.95 -8.22
C SER A 86 -4.87 0.12 -9.28
N TYR A 87 -3.96 1.08 -9.38
CA TYR A 87 -4.04 2.19 -10.33
C TYR A 87 -3.35 1.91 -11.65
N ALA A 88 -2.23 1.18 -11.59
CA ALA A 88 -1.46 0.81 -12.76
C ALA A 88 -0.73 -0.51 -12.55
N TYR A 89 -0.42 -1.14 -13.66
CA TYR A 89 0.36 -2.36 -13.76
C TYR A 89 1.63 -2.06 -14.55
N GLY A 90 2.76 -2.54 -14.06
CA GLY A 90 4.05 -2.33 -14.68
C GLY A 90 4.49 -3.54 -15.48
N SER A 91 5.02 -3.30 -16.68
CA SER A 91 5.65 -4.32 -17.52
C SER A 91 6.73 -3.67 -18.39
N GLN A 92 7.87 -4.37 -18.57
CA GLN A 92 8.97 -3.92 -19.42
C GLN A 92 9.43 -2.48 -19.15
N GLY A 93 9.46 -2.07 -17.87
CA GLY A 93 9.90 -0.72 -17.49
C GLY A 93 8.88 0.39 -17.73
N LYS A 94 7.63 0.06 -18.03
CA LYS A 94 6.56 1.02 -18.33
C LYS A 94 5.30 0.74 -17.52
N TRP A 95 4.57 1.79 -17.22
CA TRP A 95 3.25 1.70 -16.61
C TRP A 95 2.15 1.57 -17.66
N SER A 96 1.16 0.75 -17.36
CA SER A 96 -0.14 0.70 -18.01
C SER A 96 -1.20 1.02 -16.98
N ALA A 97 -1.98 2.08 -17.19
CA ALA A 97 -3.08 2.43 -16.30
C ALA A 97 -4.10 1.28 -16.24
N ALA A 98 -4.65 1.05 -15.05
CA ALA A 98 -5.77 0.13 -14.89
C ALA A 98 -6.99 0.70 -15.62
N VAL A 99 -7.65 -0.13 -16.42
CA VAL A 99 -8.80 0.31 -17.24
C VAL A 99 -9.99 0.70 -16.36
N TYR A 100 -10.22 -0.06 -15.28
CA TYR A 100 -11.32 0.16 -14.33
C TYR A 100 -10.84 -0.01 -12.89
N PRO A 101 -10.10 0.97 -12.34
CA PRO A 101 -9.56 0.88 -10.98
C PRO A 101 -10.69 1.00 -9.95
N ARG A 102 -10.91 -0.06 -9.17
CA ARG A 102 -11.94 -0.12 -8.13
C ARG A 102 -11.34 -0.41 -6.77
N TRP A 103 -11.98 0.12 -5.73
CA TRP A 103 -11.67 -0.28 -4.36
C TRP A 103 -12.11 -1.73 -4.14
N GLN A 104 -11.25 -2.50 -3.50
CA GLN A 104 -11.44 -3.92 -3.19
C GLN A 104 -11.06 -4.14 -1.74
N SER A 105 -11.88 -4.88 -1.00
CA SER A 105 -11.57 -5.23 0.38
C SER A 105 -10.27 -6.03 0.48
N ILE A 106 -9.46 -5.73 1.49
CA ILE A 106 -8.25 -6.49 1.80
C ILE A 106 -8.67 -7.80 2.47
N GLY A 107 -8.63 -8.89 1.71
CA GLY A 107 -9.01 -10.23 2.18
C GLY A 107 -7.97 -10.87 3.11
N GLN A 108 -8.40 -11.87 3.89
CA GLN A 108 -7.57 -12.57 4.88
C GLN A 108 -6.56 -13.56 4.28
N ILE A 109 -6.83 -14.15 3.11
CA ILE A 109 -6.03 -15.26 2.54
C ILE A 109 -5.87 -15.06 1.01
N GLY A 110 -4.71 -15.45 0.47
CA GLY A 110 -4.47 -15.54 -0.98
C GLY A 110 -3.55 -14.45 -1.55
N SER A 111 -3.78 -14.08 -2.81
CA SER A 111 -2.94 -13.14 -3.59
C SER A 111 -2.86 -11.71 -3.03
N SER A 112 -3.67 -11.39 -2.01
CA SER A 112 -3.67 -10.11 -1.28
C SER A 112 -2.86 -10.13 0.02
N SER A 113 -2.11 -11.19 0.31
CA SER A 113 -1.34 -11.33 1.56
C SER A 113 -0.41 -10.12 1.83
N HIS A 114 0.28 -9.63 0.81
CA HIS A 114 1.12 -8.42 0.92
C HIS A 114 0.31 -7.18 1.28
N ARG A 115 -0.90 -7.01 0.75
CA ARG A 115 -1.75 -5.86 1.07
C ARG A 115 -2.23 -5.90 2.52
N ARG A 116 -2.54 -7.10 3.02
CA ARG A 116 -2.87 -7.33 4.43
C ARG A 116 -1.69 -7.01 5.34
N GLU A 117 -0.51 -7.51 4.97
CA GLU A 117 0.74 -7.23 5.68
C GLU A 117 1.00 -5.71 5.77
N LEU A 118 0.91 -5.02 4.64
CA LEU A 118 1.06 -3.57 4.54
C LEU A 118 0.03 -2.82 5.39
N PHE A 119 -1.24 -3.20 5.30
CA PHE A 119 -2.31 -2.61 6.09
C PHE A 119 -2.07 -2.77 7.60
N LEU A 120 -1.81 -3.99 8.07
CA LEU A 120 -1.73 -4.28 9.50
C LEU A 120 -0.50 -3.69 10.17
N TYR A 121 0.65 -3.71 9.49
CA TYR A 121 1.91 -3.45 10.16
C TYR A 121 2.58 -2.17 9.65
N TYR A 122 2.53 -1.88 8.35
CA TYR A 122 3.36 -0.81 7.79
C TYR A 122 2.61 0.51 7.64
N PHE A 123 1.39 0.50 7.11
CA PHE A 123 0.73 1.71 6.62
C PHE A 123 -0.33 2.27 7.55
N CYS A 124 -1.00 1.43 8.35
CA CYS A 124 -2.08 1.89 9.22
C CYS A 124 -1.69 1.82 10.69
N ASN A 125 -2.38 2.59 11.52
CA ASN A 125 -2.32 2.49 12.97
C ASN A 125 -3.58 1.81 13.54
N GLU A 126 -3.61 1.63 14.86
CA GLU A 126 -4.71 1.02 15.61
C GLU A 126 -6.06 1.76 15.46
N TYR A 127 -6.04 3.03 15.03
CA TYR A 127 -7.23 3.85 14.77
C TYR A 127 -7.69 3.80 13.31
N HIS A 128 -7.14 2.88 12.49
CA HIS A 128 -7.43 2.79 11.06
C HIS A 128 -7.14 4.08 10.29
N ARG A 129 -6.10 4.82 10.70
CA ARG A 129 -5.58 6.00 10.00
C ARG A 129 -4.21 5.68 9.38
N PRO A 130 -3.85 6.30 8.25
CA PRO A 130 -2.51 6.12 7.69
C PRO A 130 -1.47 6.73 8.64
N VAL A 131 -0.34 6.06 8.78
CA VAL A 131 0.86 6.65 9.41
C VAL A 131 1.60 7.54 8.43
N THR A 132 2.50 8.40 8.90
CA THR A 132 3.28 9.27 8.02
C THR A 132 4.27 8.46 7.18
N ARG A 133 4.74 9.03 6.06
CA ARG A 133 5.79 8.41 5.24
C ARG A 133 7.02 8.03 6.07
N ASP A 134 7.47 8.91 6.95
CA ASP A 134 8.65 8.64 7.79
C ASP A 134 8.40 7.48 8.77
N GLN A 135 7.16 7.35 9.28
CA GLN A 135 6.77 6.20 10.09
C GLN A 135 6.76 4.91 9.25
N VAL A 136 6.27 4.95 8.01
CA VAL A 136 6.35 3.80 7.09
C VAL A 136 7.80 3.37 6.89
N LEU A 137 8.70 4.31 6.60
CA LEU A 137 10.12 4.01 6.40
C LEU A 137 10.78 3.44 7.67
N ALA A 138 10.47 4.00 8.84
CA ALA A 138 10.97 3.48 10.11
C ALA A 138 10.49 2.04 10.37
N ARG A 139 9.24 1.72 10.01
CA ARG A 139 8.67 0.37 10.13
C ARG A 139 9.30 -0.63 9.15
N LEU A 140 9.71 -0.19 7.96
CA LEU A 140 10.45 -1.03 7.01
C LEU A 140 11.86 -1.37 7.51
N ILE A 141 12.54 -0.41 8.13
CA ILE A 141 13.88 -0.60 8.70
C ILE A 141 13.85 -1.52 9.93
N ASN A 142 12.82 -1.37 10.78
CA ASN A 142 12.67 -2.17 12.00
C ASN A 142 11.23 -2.66 12.19
N PRO A 143 10.85 -3.76 11.51
CA PRO A 143 9.49 -4.28 11.54
C PRO A 143 9.08 -4.91 12.87
N TYR A 144 10.02 -5.12 13.79
CA TYR A 144 9.76 -5.68 15.13
C TYR A 144 9.43 -4.62 16.19
N ARG A 145 9.63 -3.33 15.88
CA ARG A 145 9.34 -2.21 16.80
C ARG A 145 7.95 -1.58 16.58
N ILE A 146 7.12 -2.19 15.74
CA ILE A 146 5.78 -1.70 15.45
C ILE A 146 4.94 -1.91 16.73
N GLU A 147 4.39 -0.84 17.30
CA GLU A 147 3.51 -0.94 18.49
C GLU A 147 2.37 -1.93 18.20
N GLY A 148 2.19 -2.89 19.11
CA GLY A 148 1.30 -4.04 18.90
C GLY A 148 1.98 -5.31 18.39
N GLY A 149 3.26 -5.24 18.00
CA GLY A 149 4.15 -6.38 17.72
C GLY A 149 3.68 -7.27 16.57
N ARG A 150 4.42 -7.29 15.46
CA ARG A 150 4.23 -8.37 14.48
C ARG A 150 4.51 -9.71 15.19
N PRO A 151 3.54 -10.62 15.30
CA PRO A 151 3.73 -11.89 16.02
C PRO A 151 4.75 -12.79 15.33
#